data_AF-A0A2V6EIL5-F1
#
_entry.id   AF-A0A2V6EIL5-F1
#
_cell.length_a   1.000
_cell.length_b   1.000
_cell.length_c   1.000
_cell.angle_alpha   90.00
_cell.angle_beta   90.00
_cell.angle_gamma   90.00
#
_symmetry.space_group_name_H-M   'P 1'
#
loop_
_entity.id
_entity.type
_entity.pdbx_description
1 polymer ?
#
loop_
_entity_poly.entity_id
_entity_poly.type
_entity_poly.pdbx_seq_one_letter_code
_entity_poly.pdbx_strand_id
1 'polypeptide(L)'
;MGSSCRYHSCSCFKAAFSMSRFRRSCLGRRNLLSALRARPLQFPRDKAGFWSSRARMFRPFALVGVLILCALPLRAVTIPAPTLSTRVIISVRDQKLMLIENGAIAATYPISTSKYGLGDAWGSLTTPLGLLQVAQKIGDHAPFGAVFHNRRWTGEILTPNTPGRDPVMTRIIWLRGLQVSNAHAFKRCIYIHGTNEERTIGRPASFGCIRMRSSDVTALYNQLPLGAPVEIVQDRLPKASKMADPEVYGFDAPASGPKRDSSQTKIASGPRA
;
A
#
# COMPACT_ATOMS: atom_id res chain seq x y z
N MET A 1 17.32 8.80 3.63
CA MET A 1 16.70 10.13 3.83
C MET A 1 15.28 9.95 4.35
N GLY A 2 15.09 10.07 5.67
CA GLY A 2 13.80 9.83 6.32
C GLY A 2 12.83 10.97 6.05
N SER A 3 11.81 10.73 5.23
CA SER A 3 10.66 11.62 5.12
C SER A 3 9.88 11.58 6.43
N SER A 4 10.24 12.44 7.38
CA SER A 4 9.43 12.67 8.57
C SER A 4 8.05 13.13 8.12
N CYS A 5 7.01 12.36 8.42
CA CYS A 5 5.63 12.81 8.34
C CYS A 5 5.45 13.99 9.31
N ARG A 6 5.76 15.20 8.82
CA ARG A 6 5.57 16.47 9.50
C ARG A 6 4.10 16.83 9.41
N TYR A 7 3.28 16.12 10.16
CA TYR A 7 2.05 16.69 10.67
C TYR A 7 2.25 16.90 12.16
N HIS A 8 2.40 18.17 12.55
CA HIS A 8 2.44 18.65 13.94
C HIS A 8 1.12 18.42 14.70
N SER A 9 0.25 17.53 14.21
CA SER A 9 -0.94 17.07 14.91
C SER A 9 -1.44 15.76 14.30
N CYS A 10 -0.87 14.63 14.74
CA CYS A 10 -1.77 13.55 15.14
C CYS A 10 -2.51 14.11 16.37
N SER A 11 -3.61 14.82 16.15
CA SER A 11 -4.48 15.34 17.20
C SER A 11 -5.21 14.18 17.88
N CYS A 12 -4.47 13.42 18.69
CA CYS A 12 -5.00 12.66 19.81
C CYS A 12 -4.82 13.41 21.15
N PHE A 13 -4.46 14.70 21.09
CA PHE A 13 -4.03 15.45 22.29
C PHE A 13 -4.61 16.86 22.45
N LYS A 14 -5.81 17.15 21.91
CA LYS A 14 -6.49 18.41 22.27
C LYS A 14 -7.91 18.14 22.78
N ALA A 15 -7.98 17.74 24.05
CA ALA A 15 -9.09 18.09 24.91
C ALA A 15 -8.57 19.12 25.93
N ALA A 16 -9.32 20.22 26.07
CA ALA A 16 -9.17 21.34 27.00
C ALA A 16 -7.92 22.24 26.85
N PHE A 17 -8.09 23.42 26.22
CA PHE A 17 -7.88 24.72 26.88
C PHE A 17 -8.41 25.84 25.99
N SER A 18 -9.10 26.79 26.63
CA SER A 18 -9.85 27.91 26.07
C SER A 18 -9.00 29.19 26.00
N MET A 19 -9.32 30.04 25.00
CA MET A 19 -8.94 31.46 24.82
C MET A 19 -7.45 31.77 24.60
N SER A 20 -7.01 32.75 23.82
CA SER A 20 -7.60 34.05 23.47
C SER A 20 -7.09 34.55 22.10
N ARG A 21 -7.81 35.54 21.56
CA ARG A 21 -7.54 36.24 20.30
C ARG A 21 -6.29 37.11 20.42
N PHE A 22 -5.48 37.18 19.35
CA PHE A 22 -4.76 38.42 19.04
C PHE A 22 -4.71 38.67 17.52
N ARG A 23 -5.31 39.80 17.14
CA ARG A 23 -5.25 40.44 15.82
C ARG A 23 -3.92 41.20 15.68
N ARG A 24 -3.43 41.34 14.45
CA ARG A 24 -2.73 42.51 13.82
C ARG A 24 -2.46 42.12 12.35
N SER A 25 -3.21 42.60 11.35
CA SER A 25 -3.21 43.90 10.67
C SER A 25 -1.95 44.20 9.81
N CYS A 26 -2.18 44.15 8.49
CA CYS A 26 -1.75 45.04 7.41
C CYS A 26 -0.27 45.50 7.27
N LEU A 27 0.32 45.30 6.08
CA LEU A 27 0.58 46.33 5.03
C LEU A 27 1.73 45.88 4.11
N GLY A 28 1.69 46.27 2.83
CA GLY A 28 2.91 46.42 2.02
C GLY A 28 2.84 45.89 0.59
N ARG A 29 2.37 46.74 -0.33
CA ARG A 29 2.40 46.57 -1.79
C ARG A 29 3.67 47.23 -2.33
N ARG A 30 4.37 46.65 -3.32
CA ARG A 30 4.81 47.25 -4.61
C ARG A 30 5.92 46.47 -5.32
N ASN A 31 5.76 46.42 -6.65
CA ASN A 31 6.65 45.87 -7.67
C ASN A 31 7.92 46.71 -7.86
N LEU A 32 8.98 46.09 -8.39
CA LEU A 32 9.89 46.72 -9.34
C LEU A 32 10.54 45.69 -10.27
N LEU A 33 10.48 46.02 -11.56
CA LEU A 33 11.01 45.30 -12.71
C LEU A 33 12.54 45.35 -12.72
N SER A 34 13.18 44.28 -13.18
CA SER A 34 14.40 44.42 -13.99
C SER A 34 14.47 43.28 -15.01
N ALA A 35 14.56 43.68 -16.26
CA ALA A 35 14.71 42.84 -17.43
C ALA A 35 16.20 42.62 -17.70
N LEU A 36 16.60 41.38 -17.98
CA LEU A 36 17.85 41.09 -18.69
C LEU A 36 17.61 39.99 -19.71
N ARG A 37 18.14 40.24 -20.91
CA ARG A 37 17.89 39.55 -22.18
C ARG A 37 18.65 38.23 -22.32
N ALA A 38 17.96 37.31 -22.98
CA ALA A 38 18.37 36.21 -23.86
C ALA A 38 19.86 35.92 -24.13
N ARG A 39 20.16 34.60 -24.23
CA ARG A 39 20.70 33.97 -25.46
C ARG A 39 20.42 32.45 -25.45
N PRO A 40 19.89 31.86 -26.54
CA PRO A 40 19.69 30.42 -26.68
C PRO A 40 20.95 29.73 -27.20
N LEU A 41 21.35 28.62 -26.57
CA LEU A 41 22.38 27.72 -27.09
C LEU A 41 21.70 26.62 -27.92
N GLN A 42 21.97 26.66 -29.22
CA GLN A 42 21.59 25.65 -30.20
C GLN A 42 22.48 24.41 -30.01
N PHE A 43 21.86 23.23 -29.88
CA PHE A 43 22.57 21.95 -29.92
C PHE A 43 22.69 21.43 -31.37
N PRO A 44 23.81 20.79 -31.76
CA PRO A 44 24.09 20.44 -33.14
C PRO A 44 23.25 19.27 -33.63
N ARG A 45 22.94 19.31 -34.92
CA ARG A 45 22.17 18.34 -35.69
C ARG A 45 23.14 17.37 -36.36
N ASP A 46 23.15 16.13 -35.90
CA ASP A 46 24.04 15.09 -36.42
C ASP A 46 23.70 14.72 -37.88
N LYS A 47 24.70 14.80 -38.75
CA LYS A 47 24.62 14.38 -40.16
C LYS A 47 24.94 12.90 -40.25
N ALA A 48 23.95 12.11 -40.66
CA ALA A 48 24.14 10.73 -41.07
C ALA A 48 24.96 10.67 -42.37
N GLY A 49 26.20 10.20 -42.27
CA GLY A 49 27.07 9.89 -43.40
C GLY A 49 26.75 8.50 -43.93
N PHE A 50 26.20 8.45 -45.14
CA PHE A 50 25.94 7.26 -45.92
C PHE A 50 27.25 6.86 -46.62
N TRP A 51 27.93 5.82 -46.17
CA TRP A 51 29.10 5.26 -46.85
C TRP A 51 28.84 3.82 -47.29
N SER A 52 29.29 3.56 -48.50
CA SER A 52 28.88 2.48 -49.39
C SER A 52 29.64 1.18 -49.15
N SER A 53 28.94 0.13 -49.57
CA SER A 53 29.34 -1.23 -49.91
C SER A 53 30.85 -1.55 -50.00
N ARG A 54 31.25 -2.63 -49.31
CA ARG A 54 32.12 -3.66 -49.89
C ARG A 54 31.97 -4.97 -49.14
N ALA A 55 31.22 -5.89 -49.76
CA ALA A 55 31.29 -7.31 -49.45
C ALA A 55 32.68 -7.83 -49.78
N ARG A 56 33.27 -8.64 -48.88
CA ARG A 56 34.25 -9.64 -49.25
C ARG A 56 34.03 -10.91 -48.45
N MET A 57 33.77 -11.95 -49.22
CA MET A 57 33.50 -13.34 -48.89
C MET A 57 34.83 -14.04 -48.59
N PHE A 58 34.95 -14.69 -47.43
CA PHE A 58 35.89 -15.80 -47.21
C PHE A 58 35.23 -16.84 -46.30
N ARG A 59 34.86 -17.97 -46.93
CA ARG A 59 34.57 -19.29 -46.33
C ARG A 59 35.93 -20.00 -46.05
N PRO A 60 36.04 -21.19 -45.43
CA PRO A 60 35.15 -21.94 -44.53
C PRO A 60 35.91 -22.51 -43.29
N PHE A 61 35.37 -22.38 -42.07
CA PHE A 61 35.68 -23.31 -40.97
C PHE A 61 34.39 -23.94 -40.46
N ALA A 62 33.75 -24.71 -41.33
CA ALA A 62 32.78 -25.70 -40.92
C ALA A 62 33.56 -27.00 -40.64
N LEU A 63 33.33 -27.60 -39.46
CA LEU A 63 33.55 -29.03 -39.10
C LEU A 63 34.32 -29.37 -37.80
N VAL A 64 34.45 -28.48 -36.79
CA VAL A 64 34.93 -28.92 -35.45
C VAL A 64 34.06 -28.45 -34.26
N GLY A 65 33.19 -27.46 -34.45
CA GLY A 65 32.39 -26.89 -33.34
C GLY A 65 31.02 -27.53 -33.08
N VAL A 66 30.74 -28.75 -33.54
CA VAL A 66 29.38 -29.35 -33.46
C VAL A 66 29.26 -30.49 -32.42
N LEU A 67 30.37 -31.01 -31.87
CA LEU A 67 30.33 -32.14 -30.92
C LEU A 67 30.62 -31.78 -29.45
N ILE A 68 30.72 -30.49 -29.10
CA ILE A 68 30.85 -30.00 -27.70
C ILE A 68 29.63 -29.11 -27.33
N LEU A 69 28.44 -29.42 -27.83
CA LEU A 69 27.22 -28.68 -27.49
C LEU A 69 26.10 -29.57 -26.92
N CYS A 70 26.34 -30.86 -26.70
CA CYS A 70 25.31 -31.81 -26.21
C CYS A 70 25.56 -32.34 -24.79
N ALA A 71 26.59 -31.87 -24.08
CA ALA A 71 26.92 -32.31 -22.72
C ALA A 71 26.75 -31.20 -21.66
N LEU A 72 25.90 -30.20 -21.90
CA LEU A 72 25.47 -29.32 -20.82
C LEU A 72 24.44 -30.09 -19.98
N PRO A 73 24.68 -30.33 -18.69
CA PRO A 73 23.68 -30.97 -17.85
C PRO A 73 22.44 -30.09 -17.85
N LEU A 74 21.27 -30.68 -18.17
CA LEU A 74 19.98 -30.05 -17.95
C LEU A 74 19.92 -29.69 -16.45
N ARG A 75 20.23 -28.42 -16.12
CA ARG A 75 19.86 -27.89 -14.83
C ARG A 75 18.35 -27.84 -14.83
N ALA A 76 17.73 -28.71 -14.04
CA ALA A 76 16.30 -28.60 -13.74
C ALA A 76 16.04 -27.15 -13.31
N VAL A 77 15.32 -26.41 -14.14
CA VAL A 77 14.81 -25.10 -13.77
C VAL A 77 13.75 -25.39 -12.71
N THR A 78 14.14 -25.30 -11.45
CA THR A 78 13.20 -25.35 -10.34
C THR A 78 12.35 -24.08 -10.47
N ILE A 79 11.12 -24.24 -10.95
CA ILE A 79 10.12 -23.18 -10.85
C ILE A 79 9.93 -22.97 -9.35
N PRO A 80 10.21 -21.77 -8.80
CA PRO A 80 9.99 -21.53 -7.38
C PRO A 80 8.53 -21.84 -7.07
N ALA A 81 8.30 -22.56 -5.96
CA ALA A 81 6.96 -22.85 -5.49
C ALA A 81 6.13 -21.55 -5.47
N PRO A 82 4.80 -21.61 -5.78
CA PRO A 82 3.95 -20.43 -5.74
C PRO A 82 4.18 -19.72 -4.41
N THR A 83 4.60 -18.45 -4.47
CA THR A 83 4.86 -17.67 -3.27
C THR A 83 3.59 -17.61 -2.46
N LEU A 84 3.61 -18.32 -1.33
CA LEU A 84 2.58 -18.34 -0.31
C LEU A 84 2.16 -16.89 0.01
N SER A 85 0.95 -16.49 -0.42
CA SER A 85 0.52 -15.09 -0.42
C SER A 85 -0.26 -14.77 0.85
N THR A 86 0.38 -14.02 1.75
CA THR A 86 -0.29 -13.43 2.91
C THR A 86 -0.92 -12.09 2.53
N ARG A 87 -2.21 -11.91 2.80
CA ARG A 87 -2.93 -10.66 2.57
C ARG A 87 -3.99 -10.41 3.62
N VAL A 88 -4.50 -9.18 3.66
CA VAL A 88 -5.54 -8.76 4.60
C VAL A 88 -6.72 -8.15 3.87
N ILE A 89 -7.93 -8.48 4.32
CA ILE A 89 -9.17 -7.76 3.97
C ILE A 89 -9.73 -7.15 5.25
N ILE A 90 -9.99 -5.84 5.23
CA ILE A 90 -10.64 -5.11 6.32
C ILE A 90 -12.03 -4.72 5.85
N SER A 91 -13.05 -5.21 6.54
CA SER A 91 -14.43 -4.79 6.35
C SER A 91 -14.76 -3.67 7.32
N VAL A 92 -15.12 -2.51 6.77
CA VAL A 92 -15.67 -1.40 7.54
C VAL A 92 -17.04 -1.78 8.08
N ARG A 93 -17.89 -2.43 7.27
CA ARG A 93 -19.26 -2.78 7.70
C ARG A 93 -19.28 -3.77 8.86
N ASP A 94 -18.41 -4.78 8.82
CA ASP A 94 -18.35 -5.78 9.89
C ASP A 94 -17.42 -5.38 11.03
N GLN A 95 -16.64 -4.29 10.87
CA GLN A 95 -15.57 -3.88 11.79
C GLN A 95 -14.64 -5.05 12.11
N LYS A 96 -14.20 -5.75 11.07
CA LYS A 96 -13.33 -6.92 11.18
C LYS A 96 -12.19 -6.87 10.16
N LEU A 97 -11.07 -7.45 10.56
CA LEU A 97 -9.90 -7.70 9.74
C LEU A 97 -9.76 -9.21 9.56
N MET A 98 -9.71 -9.67 8.30
CA MET A 98 -9.48 -11.06 7.94
C MET A 98 -8.06 -11.20 7.38
N LEU A 99 -7.28 -12.07 8.00
CA LEU A 99 -5.97 -12.49 7.50
C LEU A 99 -6.16 -13.74 6.63
N ILE A 100 -5.60 -13.69 5.43
CA ILE A 100 -5.64 -14.77 4.46
C ILE A 100 -4.20 -15.19 4.20
N GLU A 101 -3.93 -16.49 4.36
CA GLU A 101 -2.65 -17.11 4.05
C GLU A 101 -2.92 -18.24 3.07
N ASN A 102 -2.29 -18.18 1.89
CA ASN A 102 -2.36 -19.27 0.91
C ASN A 102 -3.78 -19.58 0.44
N GLY A 103 -4.60 -18.54 0.32
CA GLY A 103 -6.01 -18.64 -0.03
C GLY A 103 -6.95 -19.06 1.12
N ALA A 104 -6.41 -19.54 2.25
CA ALA A 104 -7.19 -19.91 3.42
C ALA A 104 -7.34 -18.76 4.42
N ILE A 105 -8.46 -18.73 5.14
CA ILE A 105 -8.64 -17.79 6.26
C ILE A 105 -7.78 -18.28 7.42
N ALA A 106 -6.71 -17.55 7.72
CA ALA A 106 -5.82 -17.85 8.83
C ALA A 106 -6.39 -17.33 10.15
N ALA A 107 -6.95 -16.11 10.13
CA ALA A 107 -7.53 -15.49 11.31
C ALA A 107 -8.55 -14.41 10.95
N THR A 108 -9.42 -14.08 11.91
CA THR A 108 -10.30 -12.90 11.83
C THR A 108 -10.31 -12.19 13.17
N TYR A 109 -10.06 -10.88 13.15
CA TYR A 109 -9.94 -10.04 14.33
C TYR A 109 -11.00 -8.94 14.33
N PRO A 110 -11.57 -8.58 15.49
CA PRO A 110 -12.40 -7.38 15.60
C PRO A 110 -11.50 -6.14 15.55
N ILE A 111 -11.96 -5.10 14.85
CA ILE A 111 -11.20 -3.84 14.70
C ILE A 111 -12.09 -2.62 14.96
N SER A 112 -11.49 -1.43 14.96
CA SER A 112 -12.21 -0.17 14.88
C SER A 112 -11.62 0.75 13.81
N THR A 113 -12.42 1.11 12.81
CA THR A 113 -12.09 2.14 11.83
C THR A 113 -12.46 3.53 12.34
N SER A 114 -12.35 4.55 11.48
CA SER A 114 -12.64 5.93 11.85
C SER A 114 -14.10 6.17 12.16
N LYS A 115 -14.37 6.90 13.26
CA LYS A 115 -15.68 7.45 13.57
C LYS A 115 -16.10 8.60 12.65
N TYR A 116 -15.17 9.15 11.86
CA TYR A 116 -15.43 10.24 10.91
C TYR A 116 -15.84 9.74 9.52
N GLY A 117 -15.93 8.42 9.32
CA GLY A 117 -16.31 7.81 8.06
C GLY A 117 -15.12 7.45 7.18
N LEU A 118 -15.34 7.51 5.86
CA LEU A 118 -14.45 6.94 4.85
C LEU A 118 -13.87 8.02 3.92
N GLY A 119 -12.65 7.79 3.44
CA GLY A 119 -11.98 8.68 2.49
C GLY A 119 -10.50 8.90 2.81
N ASP A 120 -9.84 9.66 1.93
CA ASP A 120 -8.41 9.91 2.04
C ASP A 120 -7.98 11.40 1.96
N ALA A 121 -8.94 12.32 2.03
CA ALA A 121 -8.64 13.74 1.99
C ALA A 121 -7.76 14.17 3.18
N TRP A 122 -6.91 15.18 2.97
CA TRP A 122 -6.10 15.76 4.03
C TRP A 122 -6.96 16.28 5.18
N GLY A 123 -6.55 16.02 6.42
CA GLY A 123 -7.27 16.49 7.62
C GLY A 123 -8.64 15.86 7.87
N SER A 124 -9.11 14.95 7.01
CA SER A 124 -10.45 14.35 7.13
C SER A 124 -10.64 13.40 8.31
N LEU A 125 -9.53 12.87 8.86
CA LEU A 125 -9.54 11.84 9.91
C LEU A 125 -10.31 10.57 9.52
N THR A 126 -10.67 10.39 8.25
CA THR A 126 -11.41 9.22 7.75
C THR A 126 -10.47 8.07 7.39
N THR A 127 -11.02 6.85 7.39
CA THR A 127 -10.30 5.65 6.96
C THR A 127 -10.37 5.51 5.43
N PRO A 128 -9.24 5.39 4.71
CA PRO A 128 -9.27 5.23 3.26
C PRO A 128 -9.83 3.86 2.86
N LEU A 129 -10.50 3.80 1.71
CA LEU A 129 -10.92 2.56 1.07
C LEU A 129 -9.90 2.10 0.02
N GLY A 130 -10.10 0.88 -0.47
CA GLY A 130 -9.42 0.33 -1.63
C GLY A 130 -8.16 -0.43 -1.28
N LEU A 131 -7.25 -0.53 -2.25
CA LEU A 131 -6.02 -1.32 -2.11
C LEU A 131 -4.89 -0.50 -1.51
N LEU A 132 -4.30 -1.04 -0.45
CA LEU A 132 -3.12 -0.55 0.24
C LEU A 132 -2.08 -1.67 0.35
N GLN A 133 -0.93 -1.31 0.88
CA GLN A 133 0.18 -2.21 1.14
C GLN A 133 0.81 -1.92 2.50
N VAL A 134 1.28 -2.96 3.18
CA VAL A 134 2.16 -2.81 4.35
C VAL A 134 3.50 -2.22 3.92
N ALA A 135 3.70 -0.94 4.21
CA ALA A 135 4.91 -0.22 3.82
C ALA A 135 6.01 -0.29 4.89
N GLN A 136 5.64 -0.22 6.17
CA GLN A 136 6.59 -0.29 7.28
C GLN A 136 5.95 -0.98 8.49
N LYS A 137 6.81 -1.52 9.35
CA LYS A 137 6.44 -2.18 10.60
C LYS A 137 7.34 -1.62 11.71
N ILE A 138 6.73 -1.26 12.84
CA ILE A 138 7.42 -0.63 13.97
C ILE A 138 6.90 -1.23 15.27
N GLY A 139 7.82 -1.45 16.21
CA GLY A 139 7.54 -2.08 17.49
C GLY A 139 8.14 -3.48 17.63
N ASP A 140 9.10 -3.85 16.77
CA ASP A 140 9.94 -5.03 17.00
C ASP A 140 10.52 -4.98 18.41
N HIS A 141 10.39 -6.09 19.15
CA HIS A 141 10.80 -6.25 20.54
C HIS A 141 10.17 -5.28 21.56
N ALA A 142 9.29 -4.37 21.15
CA ALA A 142 8.57 -3.51 22.09
C ALA A 142 7.63 -4.36 22.97
N PRO A 143 7.49 -4.04 24.27
CA PRO A 143 6.60 -4.79 25.14
C PRO A 143 5.14 -4.59 24.75
N PHE A 144 4.29 -5.51 25.23
CA PHE A 144 2.84 -5.34 25.15
C PHE A 144 2.42 -4.04 25.84
N GLY A 145 1.53 -3.25 25.22
CA GLY A 145 1.07 -1.97 25.77
C GLY A 145 2.05 -0.80 25.58
N ALA A 146 3.18 -1.01 24.90
CA ALA A 146 4.17 0.04 24.61
C ALA A 146 3.53 1.23 23.89
N VAL A 147 3.77 2.45 24.38
CA VAL A 147 3.21 3.68 23.82
C VAL A 147 4.14 4.28 22.76
N PHE A 148 3.60 4.68 21.61
CA PHE A 148 4.36 5.29 20.53
C PHE A 148 3.96 6.75 20.31
N HIS A 149 4.95 7.61 20.20
CA HIS A 149 4.79 8.98 19.75
C HIS A 149 5.72 9.25 18.56
N ASN A 150 5.19 9.83 17.48
CA ASN A 150 5.92 10.01 16.22
C ASN A 150 6.62 8.73 15.71
N ARG A 151 6.00 7.56 15.97
CA ARG A 151 6.51 6.22 15.67
C ARG A 151 7.78 5.82 16.43
N ARG A 152 8.06 6.45 17.56
CA ARG A 152 9.12 6.05 18.49
C ARG A 152 8.48 5.60 19.79
N TRP A 153 8.96 4.50 20.34
CA TRP A 153 8.55 4.08 21.68
C TRP A 153 8.92 5.17 22.69
N THR A 154 7.99 5.55 23.55
CA THR A 154 8.19 6.60 24.56
C THR A 154 8.83 6.09 25.84
N GLY A 155 8.99 4.77 26.00
CA GLY A 155 9.36 4.12 27.27
C GLY A 155 8.15 3.75 28.13
N GLU A 156 6.98 4.31 27.84
CA GLU A 156 5.76 4.04 28.59
C GLU A 156 5.06 2.75 28.13
N ILE A 157 4.37 2.11 29.07
CA ILE A 157 3.51 0.95 28.87
C ILE A 157 2.15 1.25 29.51
N LEU A 158 1.08 1.07 28.76
CA LEU A 158 -0.29 1.24 29.25
C LEU A 158 -1.06 -0.08 29.19
N THR A 159 -1.90 -0.30 30.19
CA THR A 159 -2.80 -1.45 30.22
C THR A 159 -4.07 -1.18 29.41
N PRO A 160 -4.72 -2.21 28.85
CA PRO A 160 -6.01 -2.05 28.21
C PRO A 160 -7.02 -1.33 29.12
N ASN A 161 -7.72 -0.37 28.53
CA ASN A 161 -8.73 0.50 29.11
C ASN A 161 -8.23 1.43 30.24
N THR A 162 -6.92 1.68 30.31
CA THR A 162 -6.39 2.75 31.17
C THR A 162 -7.04 4.09 30.78
N PRO A 163 -7.72 4.79 31.70
CA PRO A 163 -8.38 6.05 31.41
C PRO A 163 -7.41 7.14 30.91
N GLY A 164 -7.92 8.06 30.10
CA GLY A 164 -7.22 9.27 29.71
C GLY A 164 -7.06 9.39 28.20
N ARG A 165 -5.82 9.53 27.75
CA ARG A 165 -5.49 9.75 26.34
C ARG A 165 -5.54 8.44 25.53
N ASP A 166 -5.53 8.61 24.21
CA ASP A 166 -5.70 7.53 23.22
C ASP A 166 -4.46 7.44 22.31
N PRO A 167 -3.30 6.99 22.81
CA PRO A 167 -2.10 6.91 22.00
C PRO A 167 -2.08 5.65 21.14
N VAL A 168 -1.20 5.63 20.15
CA VAL A 168 -0.89 4.44 19.36
C VAL A 168 -0.06 3.49 20.22
N MET A 169 -0.48 2.22 20.33
CA MET A 169 0.14 1.23 21.21
C MET A 169 0.65 -0.03 20.52
N THR A 170 1.52 -0.75 21.22
CA THR A 170 1.94 -2.14 21.03
C THR A 170 2.71 -2.39 19.73
N ARG A 171 2.08 -2.22 18.57
CA ARG A 171 2.69 -2.39 17.24
C ARG A 171 2.10 -1.37 16.28
N ILE A 172 2.89 -0.99 15.27
CA ILE A 172 2.45 -0.13 14.17
C ILE A 172 2.74 -0.85 12.86
N ILE A 173 1.69 -1.09 12.07
CA ILE A 173 1.79 -1.54 10.69
C ILE A 173 1.35 -0.35 9.82
N TRP A 174 2.29 0.28 9.14
CA TRP A 174 2.06 1.51 8.37
C TRP A 174 1.66 1.19 6.95
N LEU A 175 0.50 1.70 6.55
CA LEU A 175 -0.08 1.43 5.24
C LEU A 175 0.27 2.53 4.23
N ARG A 176 0.54 2.12 2.99
CA ARG A 176 0.63 2.99 1.81
C ARG A 176 -0.48 2.65 0.84
N GLY A 177 -1.20 3.66 0.36
CA GLY A 177 -2.19 3.47 -0.69
C GLY A 177 -1.56 3.15 -2.04
N LEU A 178 -2.20 2.26 -2.79
CA LEU A 178 -1.81 1.84 -4.13
C LEU A 178 -2.73 2.41 -5.22
N GLN A 179 -3.71 3.24 -4.85
CA GLN A 179 -4.71 3.82 -5.74
C GLN A 179 -4.77 5.34 -5.56
N VAL A 180 -5.27 6.05 -6.57
CA VAL A 180 -5.43 7.51 -6.51
C VAL A 180 -6.34 7.93 -5.35
N SER A 181 -7.40 7.15 -5.11
CA SER A 181 -8.37 7.36 -4.03
C SER A 181 -7.80 7.22 -2.62
N ASN A 182 -6.61 6.62 -2.46
CA ASN A 182 -5.94 6.42 -1.17
C ASN A 182 -4.44 6.87 -1.19
N ALA A 183 -4.08 7.74 -2.13
CA ALA A 183 -2.70 8.18 -2.36
C ALA A 183 -2.06 8.93 -1.17
N HIS A 184 -2.84 9.47 -0.25
CA HIS A 184 -2.40 10.18 0.95
C HIS A 184 -2.28 9.29 2.17
N ALA A 185 -2.76 8.04 2.16
CA ALA A 185 -2.79 7.15 3.33
C ALA A 185 -1.44 7.06 4.08
N PHE A 186 -0.33 6.92 3.35
CA PHE A 186 1.01 6.88 3.98
C PHE A 186 1.33 8.21 4.68
N LYS A 187 1.13 9.34 3.99
CA LYS A 187 1.45 10.67 4.51
C LYS A 187 0.50 11.11 5.64
N ARG A 188 -0.73 10.60 5.65
CA ARG A 188 -1.73 10.76 6.70
C ARG A 188 -1.51 9.84 7.89
N CYS A 189 -0.44 9.02 7.88
CA CYS A 189 -0.11 8.12 8.98
C CYS A 189 -1.21 7.09 9.26
N ILE A 190 -1.81 6.51 8.22
CA ILE A 190 -2.80 5.44 8.38
C ILE A 190 -2.08 4.16 8.82
N TYR A 191 -2.42 3.69 10.02
CA TYR A 191 -1.81 2.51 10.65
C TYR A 191 -2.85 1.44 10.96
N ILE A 192 -2.40 0.19 11.05
CA ILE A 192 -3.01 -0.84 11.89
C ILE A 192 -2.21 -0.87 13.19
N HIS A 193 -2.85 -0.69 14.33
CA HIS A 193 -2.15 -0.56 15.61
C HIS A 193 -2.98 -1.00 16.82
N GLY A 194 -2.31 -1.21 17.96
CA GLY A 194 -2.95 -1.45 19.26
C GLY A 194 -3.49 -0.18 19.89
N THR A 195 -4.46 -0.29 20.79
CA THR A 195 -5.05 0.84 21.54
C THR A 195 -5.28 0.46 22.99
N ASN A 196 -5.28 1.44 23.91
CA ASN A 196 -5.85 1.23 25.24
C ASN A 196 -7.37 1.27 25.23
N GLU A 197 -8.05 1.87 24.26
CA GLU A 197 -9.52 1.93 24.26
C GLU A 197 -10.14 0.62 23.72
N GLU A 198 -9.72 -0.54 24.24
CA GLU A 198 -10.13 -1.86 23.75
C GLU A 198 -11.65 -2.10 23.90
N ARG A 199 -12.30 -1.45 24.87
CA ARG A 199 -13.77 -1.41 25.01
C ARG A 199 -14.51 -0.80 23.82
N THR A 200 -13.80 -0.10 22.92
CA THR A 200 -14.37 0.50 21.71
C THR A 200 -14.22 -0.38 20.47
N ILE A 201 -13.42 -1.46 20.56
CA ILE A 201 -13.19 -2.39 19.46
C ILE A 201 -14.50 -3.05 19.02
N GLY A 202 -14.73 -3.12 17.70
CA GLY A 202 -15.95 -3.63 17.07
C GLY A 202 -16.92 -2.55 16.60
N ARG A 203 -16.60 -1.28 16.79
CA ARG A 203 -17.35 -0.13 16.26
C ARG A 203 -16.40 0.98 15.76
N PRO A 204 -16.83 1.84 14.82
CA PRO A 204 -16.03 2.99 14.41
C PRO A 204 -15.70 3.91 15.60
N ALA A 205 -14.41 4.11 15.87
CA ALA A 205 -13.93 4.83 17.04
C ALA A 205 -12.62 5.61 16.82
N SER A 206 -11.88 5.31 15.75
CA SER A 206 -10.57 5.90 15.49
C SER A 206 -10.63 7.27 14.81
N PHE A 207 -9.45 7.87 14.60
CA PHE A 207 -9.25 9.11 13.84
C PHE A 207 -8.63 8.85 12.45
N GLY A 208 -8.90 7.68 11.85
CA GLY A 208 -8.47 7.32 10.50
C GLY A 208 -7.80 5.96 10.42
N CYS A 209 -7.08 5.59 11.49
CA CYS A 209 -6.37 4.32 11.60
C CYS A 209 -7.31 3.12 11.84
N ILE A 210 -6.74 1.92 11.84
CA ILE A 210 -7.40 0.67 12.17
C ILE A 210 -6.89 0.24 13.54
N ARG A 211 -7.76 0.33 14.55
CA ARG A 211 -7.43 -0.10 15.91
C ARG A 211 -7.70 -1.58 16.08
N MET A 212 -6.85 -2.21 16.84
CA MET A 212 -6.95 -3.60 17.27
C MET A 212 -6.70 -3.68 18.78
N ARG A 213 -7.12 -4.79 19.39
CA ARG A 213 -6.62 -5.15 20.71
C ARG A 213 -5.11 -5.36 20.64
N SER A 214 -4.40 -5.10 21.74
CA SER A 214 -2.95 -5.23 21.80
C SER A 214 -2.47 -6.67 21.58
N SER A 215 -3.25 -7.67 22.01
CA SER A 215 -2.99 -9.09 21.71
C SER A 215 -3.07 -9.36 20.21
N ASP A 216 -4.14 -8.87 19.59
CA ASP A 216 -4.50 -9.20 18.21
C ASP A 216 -3.54 -8.55 17.23
N VAL A 217 -3.15 -7.29 17.47
CA VAL A 217 -2.13 -6.63 16.63
C VAL A 217 -0.77 -7.28 16.79
N THR A 218 -0.43 -7.82 17.97
CA THR A 218 0.84 -8.52 18.17
C THR A 218 0.87 -9.80 17.31
N ALA A 219 -0.22 -10.57 17.32
CA ALA A 219 -0.36 -11.76 16.48
C ALA A 219 -0.31 -11.41 14.98
N LEU A 220 -1.12 -10.44 14.54
CA LEU A 220 -1.14 -9.98 13.15
C LEU A 220 0.23 -9.47 12.71
N TYR A 221 0.91 -8.69 13.55
CA TYR A 221 2.22 -8.14 13.24
C TYR A 221 3.25 -9.25 12.99
N ASN A 222 3.20 -10.37 13.70
CA ASN A 222 4.14 -11.47 13.48
C ASN A 222 3.85 -12.25 12.19
N GLN A 223 2.58 -12.33 11.79
CA GLN A 223 2.13 -13.08 10.61
C GLN A 223 2.18 -12.25 9.32
N LEU A 224 1.95 -10.94 9.39
CA LEU A 224 1.82 -10.08 8.22
C LEU A 224 3.18 -9.54 7.75
N PRO A 225 3.70 -9.96 6.57
CA PRO A 225 4.98 -9.50 6.08
C PRO A 225 4.93 -8.06 5.54
N LEU A 226 6.10 -7.43 5.41
CA LEU A 226 6.24 -6.20 4.63
C LEU A 226 5.85 -6.46 3.18
N GLY A 227 5.21 -5.49 2.54
CA GLY A 227 4.73 -5.63 1.16
C GLY A 227 3.39 -6.38 1.02
N ALA A 228 2.85 -6.96 2.10
CA ALA A 228 1.57 -7.64 2.05
C ALA A 228 0.43 -6.71 1.57
N PRO A 229 -0.44 -7.15 0.65
CA PRO A 229 -1.62 -6.40 0.25
C PRO A 229 -2.62 -6.26 1.41
N VAL A 230 -3.20 -5.08 1.53
CA VAL A 230 -4.26 -4.78 2.48
C VAL A 230 -5.41 -4.11 1.72
N GLU A 231 -6.56 -4.75 1.66
CA GLU A 231 -7.74 -4.19 1.02
C GLU A 231 -8.73 -3.72 2.10
N ILE A 232 -9.13 -2.45 2.05
CA ILE A 232 -10.16 -1.91 2.94
C ILE A 232 -11.45 -1.74 2.12
N VAL A 233 -12.45 -2.54 2.46
CA VAL A 233 -13.74 -2.58 1.77
C VAL A 233 -14.85 -2.00 2.65
N GLN A 234 -15.81 -1.34 2.00
CA GLN A 234 -17.01 -0.89 2.70
C GLN A 234 -17.95 -2.06 3.00
N ASP A 235 -17.96 -3.10 2.16
CA ASP A 235 -18.85 -4.25 2.28
C ASP A 235 -18.44 -5.26 3.35
N ARG A 236 -19.25 -6.32 3.49
CA ARG A 236 -18.99 -7.43 4.41
C ARG A 236 -17.78 -8.25 3.98
N LEU A 237 -17.17 -8.92 4.95
CA LEU A 237 -16.13 -9.90 4.69
C LEU A 237 -16.66 -11.04 3.78
N PRO A 238 -15.80 -11.58 2.90
CA PRO A 238 -16.17 -12.73 2.09
C PRO A 238 -16.49 -13.94 2.97
N LYS A 239 -17.44 -14.75 2.52
CA LYS A 239 -17.71 -16.05 3.14
C LYS A 239 -16.62 -17.03 2.74
N ALA A 240 -16.25 -17.94 3.65
CA ALA A 240 -15.25 -18.97 3.40
C ALA A 240 -15.54 -19.79 2.12
N SER A 241 -16.82 -20.06 1.84
CA SER A 241 -17.23 -20.79 0.62
C SER A 241 -16.88 -20.09 -0.70
N LYS A 242 -16.73 -18.76 -0.69
CA LYS A 242 -16.33 -17.97 -1.87
C LYS A 242 -14.81 -17.81 -2.00
N MET A 243 -14.03 -18.17 -0.97
CA MET A 243 -12.57 -18.08 -1.01
C MET A 243 -11.90 -19.34 -1.56
N ALA A 244 -12.65 -20.44 -1.72
CA ALA A 244 -12.18 -21.65 -2.37
C ALA A 244 -11.98 -21.49 -3.89
N ASP A 245 -12.41 -20.35 -4.46
CA ASP A 245 -12.17 -19.98 -5.85
C ASP A 245 -10.96 -19.03 -5.95
N PRO A 246 -9.79 -19.52 -6.43
CA PRO A 246 -8.58 -18.71 -6.55
C PRO A 246 -8.76 -17.55 -7.54
N GLU A 247 -9.67 -17.64 -8.50
CA GLU A 247 -9.88 -16.63 -9.54
C GLU A 247 -10.62 -15.39 -9.01
N VAL A 248 -11.44 -15.55 -7.97
CA VAL A 248 -12.25 -14.47 -7.38
C VAL A 248 -11.42 -13.57 -6.44
N TYR A 249 -10.29 -14.06 -5.95
CA TYR A 249 -9.54 -13.42 -4.87
C TYR A 249 -8.01 -13.46 -5.01
N GLY A 250 -7.49 -14.07 -6.08
CA GLY A 250 -6.10 -13.96 -6.49
C GLY A 250 -5.80 -12.52 -6.93
N PHE A 251 -5.01 -11.80 -6.13
CA PHE A 251 -4.42 -10.55 -6.59
C PHE A 251 -3.27 -10.92 -7.52
N ASP A 252 -3.57 -11.21 -8.79
CA ASP A 252 -2.52 -11.35 -9.79
C ASP A 252 -1.77 -10.02 -9.86
N ALA A 253 -0.47 -10.07 -9.50
CA ALA A 253 0.46 -9.01 -9.86
C ALA A 253 0.32 -8.74 -11.37
N PRO A 254 0.43 -7.49 -11.85
CA PRO A 254 0.17 -7.20 -13.25
C PRO A 254 1.27 -7.84 -14.12
N ALA A 255 0.99 -9.04 -14.62
CA ALA A 255 1.71 -9.64 -15.73
C ALA A 255 0.92 -9.34 -17.01
N SER A 256 1.55 -8.48 -17.82
CA SER A 256 1.25 -8.15 -19.20
C SER A 256 0.57 -9.25 -20.04
N GLY A 257 -0.56 -8.92 -20.66
CA GLY A 257 -1.10 -9.65 -21.81
C GLY A 257 -2.50 -9.17 -22.21
N PRO A 258 -2.80 -8.98 -23.52
CA PRO A 258 -4.11 -8.50 -23.94
C PRO A 258 -5.16 -9.60 -23.72
N LYS A 259 -6.27 -9.26 -23.05
CA LYS A 259 -7.46 -10.11 -22.98
C LYS A 259 -7.99 -10.34 -24.39
N ARG A 260 -8.06 -11.60 -24.83
CA ARG A 260 -8.87 -11.98 -26.00
C ARG A 260 -10.33 -11.84 -25.60
N ASP A 261 -11.04 -10.95 -26.29
CA ASP A 261 -12.49 -10.85 -26.25
C ASP A 261 -13.08 -12.10 -26.95
N SER A 262 -13.88 -12.86 -26.22
CA SER A 262 -14.70 -13.93 -26.79
C SER A 262 -16.14 -13.44 -26.93
N SER A 263 -16.34 -12.39 -27.72
CA SER A 263 -17.62 -12.10 -28.33
C SER A 263 -17.68 -12.83 -29.67
N GLN A 264 -18.24 -14.04 -29.65
CA GLN A 264 -18.52 -14.79 -30.88
C GLN A 264 -19.43 -13.97 -31.79
N THR A 265 -18.82 -13.55 -32.90
CA THR A 265 -19.46 -13.09 -34.12
C THR A 265 -20.51 -14.10 -34.58
N LYS A 266 -21.79 -13.77 -34.43
CA LYS A 266 -22.88 -14.40 -35.17
C LYS A 266 -22.96 -13.67 -36.53
N ILE A 267 -22.35 -14.23 -37.56
CA ILE A 267 -22.62 -13.86 -38.96
C ILE A 267 -23.54 -14.91 -39.57
N ALA A 268 -24.57 -14.39 -40.24
CA ALA A 268 -25.69 -15.08 -40.83
C ALA A 268 -25.31 -16.04 -41.97
N SER A 269 -26.12 -17.09 -42.11
CA SER A 269 -26.32 -17.80 -43.38
C SER A 269 -27.76 -17.54 -43.84
N GLY A 270 -27.88 -16.97 -45.05
CA GLY A 270 -29.11 -16.47 -45.65
C GLY A 270 -30.07 -17.52 -46.23
N PRO A 271 -30.82 -17.19 -47.31
CA PRO A 271 -32.28 -17.34 -47.34
C PRO A 271 -32.77 -18.60 -48.07
N ARG A 272 -34.04 -18.98 -47.85
CA ARG A 272 -34.80 -19.78 -48.81
C ARG A 272 -36.32 -19.69 -48.64
N ALA A 273 -36.96 -19.41 -49.79
CA ALA A 273 -38.36 -19.58 -50.21
C ALA A 273 -39.43 -18.75 -49.48
#